data_AF-A0AA39QR07-F1
#
_entry.id   AF-A0AA39QR07-F1
#
_cell.length_a   1.000
_cell.length_b   1.000
_cell.length_c   1.000
_cell.angle_alpha   90.00
_cell.angle_beta   90.00
_cell.angle_gamma   90.00
#
_symmetry.space_group_name_H-M   'P 1'
#
loop_
_entity.id
_entity.type
_entity.pdbx_description
1 polymer ?
#
loop_
_entity_poly.entity_id
_entity_poly.type
_entity_poly.pdbx_seq_one_letter_code
_entity_poly.pdbx_strand_id
1 'polypeptide(L)'
;MPVFTSLYHGDYEPVDEAEVDGMPIIGTFLVDRIVSFNVFSCPRTSLENHSAKLTSEPHHHTCGIFIKASYINHSCYSNARRSFIGDIQIVRATRNIPAGSEIVFW
;
A
#
# COMPACT_ATOMS: atom_id res chain seq x y z
N MET A 1 5.20 10.42 -12.38
CA MET A 1 5.92 9.29 -11.77
C MET A 1 6.75 9.61 -10.51
N PRO A 2 7.14 10.85 -10.14
CA PRO A 2 8.12 11.04 -9.06
C PRO A 2 7.65 10.58 -7.68
N VAL A 3 6.34 10.63 -7.41
CA VAL A 3 5.80 10.24 -6.09
C VAL A 3 5.81 8.72 -5.87
N PHE A 4 5.75 7.92 -6.94
CA PHE A 4 5.84 6.47 -6.84
C PHE A 4 7.28 6.05 -6.53
N THR A 5 8.24 6.59 -7.28
CA THR A 5 9.66 6.27 -7.16
C THR A 5 10.28 6.75 -5.84
N SER A 6 9.60 7.65 -5.11
CA SER A 6 10.01 8.10 -3.78
C SER A 6 9.45 7.26 -2.62
N LEU A 7 8.65 6.23 -2.90
CA LEU A 7 8.15 5.32 -1.86
C LEU A 7 9.30 4.47 -1.30
N TYR A 8 9.13 3.98 -0.08
CA TYR A 8 10.17 3.21 0.60
C TYR A 8 10.60 1.97 -0.20
N HIS A 9 11.88 1.85 -0.52
CA HIS A 9 12.44 0.74 -1.30
C HIS A 9 13.62 0.05 -0.59
N GLY A 10 13.69 0.18 0.73
CA GLY A 10 14.81 -0.30 1.54
C GLY A 10 16.13 0.37 1.16
N ASP A 11 17.21 -0.40 1.24
CA ASP A 11 18.57 0.07 0.93
C ASP A 11 18.89 0.03 -0.58
N TYR A 12 17.88 -0.15 -1.45
CA TYR A 12 18.10 -0.17 -2.89
C TYR A 12 18.39 1.23 -3.41
N GLU A 13 19.54 1.44 -4.05
CA GLU A 13 19.94 2.71 -4.64
C GLU A 13 19.47 2.78 -6.11
N PRO A 14 18.55 3.68 -6.47
CA PRO A 14 18.14 3.88 -7.85
C PRO A 14 19.25 4.57 -8.65
N VAL A 15 19.19 4.41 -9.97
CA VAL A 15 20.05 5.12 -10.92
C VAL A 15 19.67 6.61 -10.91
N ASP A 16 20.66 7.51 -10.93
CA ASP A 16 20.44 8.96 -10.88
C ASP A 16 19.84 9.51 -12.20
N GLU A 17 20.08 8.82 -13.31
CA GLU A 17 19.52 9.15 -14.61
C GLU A 17 18.02 8.82 -14.68
N ALA A 18 17.19 9.85 -14.87
CA ALA A 18 15.75 9.69 -15.00
C ALA A 18 15.28 9.37 -16.43
N GLU A 19 16.11 9.63 -17.44
CA GLU A 19 15.75 9.61 -18.85
C GLU A 19 16.94 9.28 -19.75
N VAL A 20 16.71 8.53 -20.83
CA VAL A 20 17.66 8.30 -21.93
C VAL A 20 16.90 8.48 -23.24
N ASP A 21 17.46 9.28 -24.16
CA ASP A 21 16.89 9.52 -25.50
C ASP A 21 15.42 9.99 -25.52
N GLY A 22 15.00 10.84 -24.57
CA GLY A 22 13.60 11.28 -24.51
C GLY A 22 12.67 10.34 -23.75
N MET A 23 13.16 9.19 -23.28
CA MET A 23 12.37 8.10 -22.71
C MET A 23 12.70 7.89 -21.23
N PRO A 24 11.70 7.77 -20.34
CA PRO A 24 11.95 7.58 -18.92
C PRO A 24 12.62 6.23 -18.66
N ILE A 25 13.65 6.24 -17.81
CA ILE A 25 14.25 5.00 -17.33
C ILE A 25 13.31 4.36 -16.32
N ILE A 26 12.89 3.12 -16.59
CA ILE A 26 12.13 2.31 -15.64
C ILE A 26 13.10 1.32 -14.99
N GLY A 27 13.54 1.63 -13.77
CA GLY A 27 14.32 0.71 -12.96
C GLY A 27 13.46 -0.45 -12.50
N THR A 28 13.45 -1.58 -13.22
CA THR A 28 12.62 -2.75 -12.88
C THR A 28 12.83 -3.23 -11.45
N PHE A 29 14.07 -3.20 -10.95
CA PHE A 29 14.39 -3.56 -9.57
C PHE A 29 13.89 -2.51 -8.56
N LEU A 30 13.94 -1.22 -8.89
CA LEU A 30 13.33 -0.18 -8.05
C LEU A 30 11.82 -0.42 -7.92
N VAL A 31 11.16 -0.67 -9.06
CA VAL A 31 9.71 -0.97 -9.09
C VAL A 31 9.41 -2.20 -8.25
N ASP A 32 10.17 -3.28 -8.39
CA ASP A 32 10.02 -4.51 -7.61
C ASP A 32 10.16 -4.27 -6.10
N ARG A 33 11.17 -3.50 -5.68
CA ARG A 33 11.36 -3.14 -4.27
C ARG A 33 10.22 -2.29 -3.73
N ILE A 34 9.80 -1.26 -4.47
CA ILE A 34 8.66 -0.41 -4.08
C ILE A 34 7.40 -1.26 -3.93
N VAL A 35 7.10 -2.14 -4.89
CA VAL A 35 5.93 -3.01 -4.82
C VAL A 35 6.02 -3.95 -3.62
N SER A 36 7.19 -4.56 -3.37
CA SER A 36 7.39 -5.49 -2.26
C SER A 36 7.13 -4.87 -0.88
N PHE A 37 7.44 -3.59 -0.68
CA PHE A 37 7.26 -2.92 0.62
C PHE A 37 5.94 -2.16 0.76
N ASN A 38 5.33 -1.71 -0.34
CA ASN A 38 4.27 -0.69 -0.29
C ASN A 38 2.93 -1.15 -0.85
N VAL A 39 2.85 -2.37 -1.42
CA VAL A 39 1.62 -2.89 -2.02
C VAL A 39 0.66 -3.40 -0.96
N PHE A 40 -0.64 -3.20 -1.20
CA PHE A 40 -1.69 -3.74 -0.36
C PHE A 40 -2.52 -4.76 -1.14
N SER A 41 -2.93 -5.84 -0.47
CA SER A 41 -4.07 -6.62 -0.93
C SER A 41 -5.29 -5.71 -0.99
N CYS A 42 -5.94 -5.68 -2.15
CA CYS A 42 -7.02 -4.77 -2.49
C CYS A 42 -8.20 -5.58 -3.01
N PRO A 43 -9.00 -6.22 -2.14
CA PRO A 43 -10.23 -6.87 -2.56
C PRO A 43 -11.19 -5.82 -3.15
N ARG A 44 -12.07 -6.22 -4.09
CA ARG A 44 -13.09 -5.33 -4.67
C ARG A 44 -13.95 -4.66 -3.61
N THR A 45 -14.18 -5.35 -2.49
CA THR A 45 -14.83 -4.80 -1.31
C THR A 45 -14.28 -5.46 -0.06
N SER A 46 -14.11 -4.70 1.01
CA SER A 46 -13.85 -5.30 2.33
C SER A 46 -15.08 -5.93 2.97
N LEU A 47 -16.26 -5.79 2.38
CA LEU A 47 -17.50 -6.39 2.90
C LEU A 47 -17.35 -7.91 3.07
N GLU A 48 -16.75 -8.59 2.10
CA GLU A 48 -16.52 -10.04 2.16
C GLU A 48 -15.72 -10.42 3.40
N ASN A 49 -14.62 -9.68 3.68
CA ASN A 49 -13.78 -9.87 4.87
C ASN A 49 -14.50 -9.58 6.20
N HIS A 50 -15.57 -8.77 6.16
CA HIS A 50 -16.38 -8.45 7.33
C HIS A 50 -17.62 -9.33 7.46
N SER A 51 -18.01 -10.03 6.40
CA SER A 51 -19.19 -10.88 6.38
C SER A 51 -18.84 -12.27 6.92
N ALA A 52 -19.69 -12.82 7.79
CA ALA A 52 -19.49 -14.16 8.37
C ALA A 52 -19.63 -15.32 7.36
N LYS A 53 -19.95 -15.03 6.09
CA LYS A 53 -20.07 -16.04 5.03
C LYS A 53 -18.72 -16.19 4.34
N LEU A 54 -17.88 -17.06 4.91
CA LEU A 54 -16.71 -17.60 4.23
C LEU A 54 -17.20 -18.48 3.07
N THR A 55 -17.30 -17.93 1.87
CA THR A 55 -17.41 -18.75 0.66
C THR A 55 -16.03 -19.33 0.37
N SER A 56 -15.95 -20.64 0.17
CA SER A 56 -14.72 -21.41 0.00
C SER A 56 -14.02 -21.22 -1.36
N GLU A 57 -14.47 -20.26 -2.16
CA GLU A 57 -13.90 -20.05 -3.49
C GLU A 57 -12.57 -19.27 -3.38
N PRO A 58 -11.54 -19.64 -4.14
CA PRO A 58 -10.28 -18.92 -4.16
C PRO A 58 -10.53 -17.51 -4.74
N HIS A 59 -10.64 -16.51 -3.86
CA HIS A 59 -10.74 -15.13 -4.26
C HIS A 59 -9.40 -14.69 -4.87
N HIS A 60 -9.38 -14.34 -6.16
CA HIS A 60 -8.24 -13.65 -6.74
C HIS A 60 -8.09 -12.30 -6.03
N HIS A 61 -7.12 -12.21 -5.12
CA HIS A 61 -6.79 -10.96 -4.47
C HIS A 61 -6.03 -10.08 -5.46
N THR A 62 -6.69 -9.05 -5.99
CA THR A 62 -6.01 -7.95 -6.66
C THR A 62 -5.15 -7.19 -5.66
N CYS A 63 -4.10 -6.54 -6.14
CA CYS A 63 -3.22 -5.72 -5.32
C CYS A 63 -3.13 -4.30 -5.89
N GLY A 64 -2.80 -3.34 -5.04
CA GLY A 64 -2.69 -1.94 -5.44
C GLY A 64 -1.76 -1.16 -4.55
N ILE A 65 -1.15 -0.13 -5.13
CA ILE A 65 -0.37 0.86 -4.40
C ILE A 65 -1.22 2.09 -4.16
N PHE A 66 -1.30 2.48 -2.89
CA PHE A 66 -2.06 3.62 -2.42
C PHE A 66 -1.07 4.60 -1.82
N ILE A 67 -0.53 5.49 -2.66
CA ILE A 67 0.61 6.37 -2.34
C ILE A 67 0.60 6.93 -0.91
N LYS A 68 -0.52 7.49 -0.45
CA LYS A 68 -0.62 8.06 0.91
C LYS A 68 -0.59 7.00 2.01
N ALA A 69 -1.23 5.87 1.80
CA ALA A 69 -1.31 4.81 2.78
C ALA A 69 -0.06 3.94 2.84
N SER A 70 0.76 3.94 1.78
CA SER A 70 2.07 3.28 1.76
C SER A 70 3.05 3.84 2.80
N TYR A 71 2.80 5.02 3.36
CA TYR A 71 3.56 5.57 4.48
C TYR A 71 3.10 5.06 5.86
N ILE A 72 2.02 4.29 5.94
CA ILE A 72 1.50 3.79 7.22
C ILE A 72 2.16 2.46 7.55
N ASN A 73 2.83 2.42 8.70
CA ASN A 73 3.55 1.24 9.15
C ASN A 73 2.61 0.16 9.69
N HIS A 74 3.15 -1.06 9.69
CA HIS A 74 2.53 -2.23 10.29
C HIS A 74 2.57 -2.16 11.83
N SER A 75 1.47 -2.53 12.48
CA SER A 75 1.47 -2.86 13.91
C SER A 75 0.42 -3.92 14.24
N CYS A 76 0.85 -4.98 14.94
CA CYS A 76 -0.06 -5.96 15.54
C CYS A 76 -1.05 -5.32 16.53
N TYR A 77 -0.71 -4.16 17.11
CA TYR A 77 -1.58 -3.40 18.01
C TYR A 77 -1.98 -2.04 17.41
N SER A 78 -2.57 -2.12 16.23
CA SER A 78 -2.96 -0.99 15.38
C SER A 78 -3.91 0.02 16.04
N ASN A 79 -3.81 1.28 15.61
CA ASN A 79 -4.72 2.37 16.00
C ASN A 79 -5.65 2.82 14.85
N ALA A 80 -5.46 2.27 13.65
CA ALA A 80 -6.33 2.46 12.51
C ALA A 80 -6.59 1.12 11.80
N ARG A 81 -7.64 1.09 10.97
CA ARG A 81 -7.99 -0.06 10.13
C ARG A 81 -8.26 0.42 8.71
N ARG A 82 -7.81 -0.37 7.73
CA ARG A 82 -8.12 -0.15 6.30
C ARG A 82 -9.35 -0.95 5.87
N SER A 83 -10.10 -0.39 4.93
CA SER A 83 -11.18 -1.05 4.18
C SER A 83 -11.18 -0.56 2.73
N PHE A 84 -11.81 -1.31 1.83
CA PHE A 84 -11.80 -1.05 0.40
C PHE A 84 -13.22 -0.98 -0.16
N ILE A 85 -13.43 -0.02 -1.08
CA ILE A 85 -14.60 0.08 -1.96
C ILE A 85 -14.05 0.26 -3.38
N GLY A 86 -14.06 -0.81 -4.18
CA GLY A 86 -13.42 -0.81 -5.49
C GLY A 86 -11.93 -0.49 -5.38
N ASP A 87 -11.52 0.59 -6.03
CA ASP A 87 -10.16 1.14 -6.08
C ASP A 87 -9.91 2.23 -5.01
N ILE A 88 -10.81 2.39 -4.05
CA ILE A 88 -10.67 3.34 -2.94
C ILE A 88 -10.29 2.59 -1.68
N GLN A 89 -9.15 2.96 -1.09
CA GLN A 89 -8.78 2.55 0.25
C GLN A 89 -9.18 3.61 1.27
N ILE A 90 -9.92 3.19 2.29
CA ILE A 90 -10.38 4.00 3.40
C ILE A 90 -9.60 3.58 4.65
N VAL A 91 -8.92 4.53 5.29
CA VAL A 91 -8.23 4.31 6.57
C VAL A 91 -8.98 5.03 7.67
N ARG A 92 -9.42 4.30 8.70
CA ARG A 92 -10.22 4.85 9.81
C ARG A 92 -9.56 4.55 11.15
N ALA A 93 -9.46 5.56 12.02
CA ALA A 93 -9.04 5.37 13.40
C ALA A 93 -9.97 4.38 14.13
N THR A 94 -9.39 3.46 14.91
CA THR A 94 -10.12 2.48 15.72
C THR A 94 -10.17 2.85 17.21
N ARG A 95 -9.43 3.90 17.59
CA ARG A 95 -9.35 4.48 18.92
C ARG A 95 -8.98 5.96 18.83
N ASN A 96 -9.03 6.68 19.94
CA ASN A 96 -8.48 8.04 20.00
C ASN A 96 -6.97 7.99 19.73
N ILE A 97 -6.49 8.86 18.83
CA ILE A 97 -5.09 8.98 18.45
C ILE A 97 -4.61 10.37 18.89
N PRO A 98 -3.78 10.48 19.93
CA PRO A 98 -3.23 11.76 20.35
C PRO A 98 -2.43 12.44 19.24
N ALA A 99 -2.43 13.77 19.21
CA ALA A 99 -1.65 14.53 18.24
C ALA A 99 -0.15 14.15 18.29
N GLY A 100 0.47 14.03 17.12
CA GLY A 100 1.86 13.58 16.98
C GLY A 100 2.08 12.07 17.10
N SER A 101 1.05 11.28 17.40
CA SER A 101 1.16 9.82 17.38
C SER A 101 1.21 9.29 15.95
N GLU A 102 2.01 8.26 15.72
CA GLU A 102 2.05 7.54 14.45
C GLU A 102 0.72 6.82 14.18
N ILE A 103 0.24 6.85 12.94
CA ILE A 103 -0.90 6.04 12.49
C ILE A 103 -0.35 4.69 12.02
N VAL A 104 -0.94 3.58 12.47
CA VAL A 104 -0.50 2.21 12.16
C VAL A 104 -1.68 1.27 11.94
N PHE A 105 -1.55 0.30 11.02
CA PHE A 105 -2.54 -0.76 10.78
C PHE A 105 -1.93 -2.16 10.56
N TRP A 106 -2.75 -3.23 10.65
CA TRP A 106 -2.42 -4.60 10.20
C TRP A 106 -2.98 -4.80 8.80
#